data_AF-A0A3S6QZG7-F1
#
_entry.id   AF-A0A3S6QZG7-F1
#
_cell.length_a   1.000
_cell.length_b   1.000
_cell.length_c   1.000
_cell.angle_alpha   90.00
_cell.angle_beta   90.00
_cell.angle_gamma   90.00
#
_symmetry.space_group_name_H-M   'P 1'
#
loop_
_entity.id
_entity.type
_entity.pdbx_description
1 polymer ?
#
loop_
_entity_poly.entity_id
_entity_poly.type
_entity_poly.pdbx_seq_one_letter_code
_entity_poly.pdbx_strand_id
1 'polypeptide(L)'
;MSKDLELLNIEVGTFKRIKDKLTLELDRSQFRYDNISELNELKKETPNFLQLLNIVEQDERVVLTYALPDRVKSLKSLPHENKAIRAAIAKEIMAQNVVNDSQYHVALNPANLWYYPMQHVWYAYRANELMPYDDKHSNLAKYKALILFCLTGTPYERLLSNPQEALAKHPDDYLQQVAKATSLNELREVVNGIEDFVSYHEWQAVETAQQKTKQRLWLSMAGVAIVAVLAVGLVHKSDERQYQSLANQNQAQVMRLKYSGQIQTALNDHKWSEAQKDMKRAGYPSTKQVSVFLQHRQYQQALNVDPSQLNKVVNAAYANQDNSQVADWQLPTKATSKQKDQLKLEKAIVNYDTNTLNNQLSFTTNADVLLRIGQAFLAHNDTQDAQTVQTKLAGVNSPKAKYLKALLSLNAAKNEVSDAQKKLDDANKIDGSKDKDKDKKVDSAKSDLKNAQSDQSAAQKQVDQAKHKVGD
;
A
#
# COMPACT_ATOMS: atom_id res chain seq x y z
N MET A 1 28.60 27.84 28.61
CA MET A 1 27.98 26.59 28.14
C MET A 1 27.30 26.88 26.82
N SER A 2 27.62 26.13 25.75
CA SER A 2 27.06 26.36 24.42
C SER A 2 25.54 26.24 24.45
N LYS A 3 24.82 27.17 23.80
CA LYS A 3 23.35 27.21 23.70
C LYS A 3 22.73 26.00 22.97
N ASP A 4 23.55 25.08 22.45
CA ASP A 4 23.13 23.99 21.56
C ASP A 4 23.23 22.58 22.18
N LEU A 5 23.45 22.47 23.50
CA LEU A 5 23.55 21.20 24.21
C LEU A 5 22.25 20.87 24.96
N GLU A 6 21.62 19.75 24.62
CA GLU A 6 20.45 19.22 25.31
C GLU A 6 20.81 17.88 25.97
N LEU A 7 20.49 17.73 27.26
CA LEU A 7 20.70 16.50 28.05
C LEU A 7 19.34 15.91 28.41
N LEU A 8 19.11 14.66 28.05
CA LEU A 8 17.82 13.99 28.19
C LEU A 8 18.01 12.64 28.89
N ASN A 9 17.60 12.57 30.15
CA ASN A 9 17.77 11.36 30.97
C ASN A 9 16.68 10.33 30.67
N ILE A 10 17.08 9.06 30.58
CA ILE A 10 16.22 7.87 30.56
C ILE A 10 16.63 6.94 31.71
N GLU A 11 15.95 5.81 31.86
CA GLU A 11 16.12 4.90 32.99
C GLU A 11 17.54 4.33 33.11
N VAL A 12 18.23 4.17 31.99
CA VAL A 12 19.53 3.49 31.90
C VAL A 12 20.72 4.43 31.67
N GLY A 13 20.46 5.70 31.33
CA GLY A 13 21.51 6.67 31.03
C GLY A 13 21.00 8.00 30.49
N THR A 14 21.91 8.77 29.88
CA THR A 14 21.64 10.14 29.44
C THR A 14 21.96 10.33 27.96
N PHE A 15 20.95 10.75 27.20
CA PHE A 15 21.17 11.26 25.86
C PHE A 15 21.79 12.64 25.89
N LYS A 16 22.71 12.86 24.96
CA LYS A 16 23.33 14.13 24.66
C LYS A 16 23.02 14.47 23.20
N ARG A 17 22.35 15.60 22.98
CA ARG A 17 22.12 16.13 21.64
C ARG A 17 22.99 17.37 21.42
N ILE A 18 23.70 17.37 20.30
CA ILE A 18 24.41 18.54 19.78
C ILE A 18 23.98 18.69 18.32
N LYS A 19 23.20 19.72 18.02
CA LYS A 19 22.59 19.93 16.69
C LYS A 19 21.77 18.70 16.22
N ASP A 20 22.24 18.03 15.17
CA ASP A 20 21.68 16.85 14.50
C ASP A 20 22.31 15.54 14.98
N LYS A 21 23.29 15.58 15.89
CA LYS A 21 23.91 14.39 16.46
C LYS A 21 23.29 14.06 17.82
N LEU A 22 22.74 12.85 17.93
CA LEU A 22 22.22 12.29 19.17
C LEU A 22 23.11 11.13 19.63
N THR A 23 23.60 11.20 20.87
CA THR A 23 24.42 10.13 21.48
C THR A 23 23.85 9.72 22.83
N LEU A 24 23.87 8.42 23.13
CA LEU A 24 23.57 7.88 24.46
C LEU A 24 24.83 7.26 25.04
N GLU A 25 25.18 7.65 26.25
CA GLU A 25 26.28 7.08 27.00
C GLU A 25 25.73 6.18 28.11
N LEU A 26 26.21 4.93 28.15
CA LEU A 26 25.84 3.92 29.14
C LEU A 26 27.12 3.37 29.80
N ASP A 27 27.02 3.00 31.07
CA ASP A 27 28.13 2.38 31.79
C ASP A 27 28.34 0.94 31.30
N ARG A 28 29.59 0.56 30.99
CA ARG A 28 29.95 -0.78 30.48
C ARG A 28 29.55 -1.89 31.44
N SER A 29 29.54 -1.64 32.76
CA SER A 29 29.18 -2.62 33.80
C SER A 29 27.71 -3.04 33.74
N GLN A 30 26.86 -2.29 33.04
CA GLN A 30 25.44 -2.60 32.87
C GLN A 30 25.16 -3.63 31.77
N PHE A 31 26.15 -3.97 30.95
CA PHE A 31 25.98 -4.86 29.80
C PHE A 31 26.46 -6.29 30.09
N ARG A 32 25.85 -7.25 29.40
CA ARG A 32 26.13 -8.68 29.56
C ARG A 32 26.82 -9.33 28.36
N TYR A 33 27.15 -8.57 27.33
CA TYR A 33 27.87 -9.08 26.15
C TYR A 33 29.33 -9.39 26.50
N ASP A 34 29.89 -10.39 25.81
CA ASP A 34 31.32 -10.70 25.84
C ASP A 34 32.08 -9.86 24.80
N ASN A 35 31.45 -9.61 23.65
CA ASN A 35 31.98 -8.82 22.56
C ASN A 35 30.97 -7.77 22.06
N ILE A 36 31.40 -6.51 21.96
CA ILE A 36 30.54 -5.39 21.51
C ILE A 36 29.90 -5.61 20.14
N SER A 37 30.50 -6.45 19.29
CA SER A 37 29.97 -6.79 17.97
C SER A 37 28.65 -7.56 18.02
N GLU A 38 28.32 -8.19 19.15
CA GLU A 38 27.03 -8.84 19.39
C GLU A 38 25.87 -7.83 19.36
N LEU A 39 26.15 -6.55 19.68
CA LEU A 39 25.16 -5.48 19.61
C LEU A 39 24.92 -4.95 18.19
N ASN A 40 25.68 -5.41 17.18
CA ASN A 40 25.55 -4.90 15.81
C ASN A 40 24.18 -5.18 15.18
N GLU A 41 23.42 -6.16 15.69
CA GLU A 41 22.05 -6.40 15.22
C GLU A 41 21.15 -5.17 15.37
N LEU A 42 21.42 -4.32 16.36
CA LEU A 42 20.64 -3.12 16.65
C LEU A 42 20.82 -2.02 15.60
N LYS A 43 21.88 -2.11 14.78
CA LYS A 43 22.13 -1.20 13.65
C LYS A 43 21.21 -1.46 12.46
N LYS A 44 20.51 -2.61 12.43
CA LYS A 44 19.51 -2.90 11.39
C LYS A 44 18.37 -1.90 11.47
N GLU A 45 17.99 -1.35 10.32
CA GLU A 45 16.82 -0.48 10.23
C GLU A 45 15.56 -1.21 10.70
N THR A 46 14.71 -0.49 11.44
CA THR A 46 13.47 -1.04 11.96
C THR A 46 12.43 0.07 12.01
N PRO A 47 11.18 -0.21 11.58
CA PRO A 47 10.11 0.77 11.62
C PRO A 47 9.95 1.40 13.01
N ASN A 48 9.66 2.71 13.05
CA ASN A 48 9.45 3.50 14.26
C ASN A 48 10.72 3.73 15.13
N PHE A 49 11.90 3.25 14.74
CA PHE A 49 13.14 3.52 15.50
C PHE A 49 14.06 4.47 14.74
N LEU A 50 14.81 5.30 15.48
CA LEU A 50 15.91 6.05 14.88
C LEU A 50 17.02 5.09 14.44
N GLN A 51 17.67 5.41 13.32
CA GLN A 51 18.78 4.62 12.83
C GLN A 51 19.97 4.74 13.80
N LEU A 52 20.40 3.60 14.34
CA LEU A 52 21.62 3.50 15.13
C LEU A 52 22.82 3.43 14.18
N LEU A 53 23.59 4.50 14.10
CA LEU A 53 24.74 4.63 13.20
C LEU A 53 25.95 3.88 13.74
N ASN A 54 26.21 4.02 15.04
CA ASN A 54 27.41 3.42 15.64
C ASN A 54 27.21 3.02 17.09
N ILE A 55 27.97 2.01 17.51
CA ILE A 55 28.10 1.54 18.88
C ILE A 55 29.60 1.39 19.12
N VAL A 56 30.15 2.11 20.09
CA VAL A 56 31.58 2.08 20.41
C VAL A 56 31.76 1.91 21.91
N GLU A 57 32.62 0.99 22.29
CA GLU A 57 33.11 0.87 23.67
C GLU A 57 34.35 1.75 23.82
N GLN A 58 34.31 2.68 24.78
CA GLN A 58 35.40 3.61 25.11
C GLN A 58 35.55 3.64 26.63
N ASP A 59 36.71 3.22 27.12
CA ASP A 59 37.00 3.11 28.55
C ASP A 59 35.91 2.27 29.27
N GLU A 60 35.28 2.81 30.32
CA GLU A 60 34.21 2.16 31.08
C GLU A 60 32.81 2.47 30.53
N ARG A 61 32.69 2.85 29.26
CA ARG A 61 31.42 3.29 28.66
C ARG A 61 31.14 2.66 27.30
N VAL A 62 29.86 2.50 27.02
CA VAL A 62 29.34 2.18 25.69
C VAL A 62 28.58 3.38 25.16
N VAL A 63 28.98 3.87 23.99
CA VAL A 63 28.42 5.05 23.34
C VAL A 63 27.64 4.63 22.10
N LEU A 64 26.34 4.92 22.10
CA LEU A 64 25.45 4.70 20.97
C LEU A 64 25.22 6.02 20.25
N THR A 65 25.40 6.06 18.93
CA THR A 65 25.20 7.26 18.10
C THR A 65 24.06 7.05 17.13
N TYR A 66 23.07 7.94 17.13
CA TYR A 66 21.87 7.85 16.31
C TYR A 66 21.84 8.92 15.23
N ALA A 67 21.24 8.59 14.09
CA ALA A 67 20.85 9.57 13.09
C ALA A 67 19.58 10.28 13.55
N LEU A 68 19.62 11.60 13.60
CA LEU A 68 18.46 12.42 13.91
C LEU A 68 17.92 13.04 12.62
N PRO A 69 16.67 12.75 12.21
CA PRO A 69 16.10 13.36 11.02
C PRO A 69 15.98 14.89 11.18
N ASP A 70 15.98 15.60 10.05
CA ASP A 70 15.83 17.04 10.05
C ASP A 70 14.53 17.48 10.74
N ARG A 71 14.62 18.57 11.52
CA ARG A 71 13.48 19.26 12.14
C ARG A 71 12.69 18.45 13.19
N VAL A 72 13.18 17.29 13.63
CA VAL A 72 12.54 16.55 14.72
C VAL A 72 12.76 17.24 16.07
N LYS A 73 11.77 17.11 16.94
CA LYS A 73 11.74 17.63 18.31
C LYS A 73 11.79 16.46 19.30
N SER A 74 12.43 16.67 20.45
CA SER A 74 12.31 15.73 21.58
C SER A 74 10.88 15.75 22.09
N LEU A 75 10.31 14.59 22.45
CA LEU A 75 9.00 14.54 23.07
C LEU A 75 8.94 15.33 24.38
N LYS A 76 10.08 15.61 25.03
CA LYS A 76 10.15 16.50 26.20
C LYS A 76 9.63 17.92 25.91
N SER A 77 9.66 18.39 24.67
CA SER A 77 9.08 19.69 24.29
C SER A 77 7.57 19.66 24.04
N LEU A 78 6.97 18.47 23.90
CA LEU A 78 5.57 18.27 23.56
C LEU A 78 4.57 19.04 24.46
N PRO A 79 4.81 19.21 25.78
CA PRO A 79 3.88 19.94 26.63
C PRO A 79 3.62 21.40 26.22
N HIS A 80 4.51 22.00 25.41
CA HIS A 80 4.36 23.35 24.88
C HIS A 80 3.52 23.41 23.59
N GLU A 81 3.21 22.26 22.99
CA GLU A 81 2.31 22.18 21.84
C GLU A 81 0.85 22.30 22.28
N ASN A 82 -0.05 22.64 21.36
CA ASN A 82 -1.48 22.70 21.65
C ASN A 82 -2.05 21.31 22.00
N LYS A 83 -3.21 21.26 22.70
CA LYS A 83 -3.82 20.00 23.17
C LYS A 83 -4.06 19.01 22.02
N ALA A 84 -4.44 19.49 20.84
CA ALA A 84 -4.67 18.66 19.64
C ALA A 84 -3.40 17.95 19.14
N ILE A 85 -2.27 18.63 19.08
CA ILE A 85 -0.99 18.02 18.68
C ILE A 85 -0.54 17.00 19.74
N ARG A 86 -0.68 17.35 21.03
CA ARG A 86 -0.38 16.45 22.15
C ARG A 86 -1.21 15.17 22.10
N ALA A 87 -2.51 15.32 21.83
CA ALA A 87 -3.46 14.22 21.64
C ALA A 87 -3.11 13.33 20.44
N ALA A 88 -2.84 13.92 19.27
CA ALA A 88 -2.50 13.17 18.07
C ALA A 88 -1.23 12.34 18.25
N ILE A 89 -0.21 12.90 18.89
CA ILE A 89 1.05 12.21 19.18
C ILE A 89 0.83 11.09 20.23
N ALA A 90 0.01 11.32 21.26
CA ALA A 90 -0.37 10.27 22.21
C ALA A 90 -1.07 9.09 21.52
N LYS A 91 -1.97 9.37 20.58
CA LYS A 91 -2.66 8.35 19.79
C LYS A 91 -1.70 7.56 18.90
N GLU A 92 -0.80 8.25 18.19
CA GLU A 92 0.23 7.61 17.37
C GLU A 92 1.11 6.67 18.20
N ILE A 93 1.60 7.13 19.36
CA ILE A 93 2.40 6.31 20.29
C ILE A 93 1.68 5.01 20.67
N MET A 94 0.38 5.06 20.99
CA MET A 94 -0.39 3.87 21.33
C MET A 94 -0.67 2.96 20.13
N ALA A 95 -0.84 3.53 18.95
CA ALA A 95 -1.09 2.79 17.71
C ALA A 95 0.14 1.98 17.27
N GLN A 96 1.34 2.51 17.50
CA GLN A 96 2.60 1.84 17.12
C GLN A 96 2.91 0.58 17.95
N ASN A 97 2.33 0.43 19.14
CA ASN A 97 2.37 -0.79 19.96
C ASN A 97 3.78 -1.42 20.16
N VAL A 98 4.81 -0.57 20.22
CA VAL A 98 6.22 -0.99 20.10
C VAL A 98 6.71 -1.95 21.19
N VAL A 99 6.06 -2.02 22.35
CA VAL A 99 6.48 -2.95 23.42
C VAL A 99 5.95 -4.37 23.24
N ASN A 100 4.89 -4.56 22.44
CA ASN A 100 4.31 -5.88 22.17
C ASN A 100 4.75 -6.42 20.80
N ASP A 101 4.97 -5.53 19.83
CA ASP A 101 5.27 -5.90 18.45
C ASP A 101 6.79 -5.91 18.16
N SER A 102 7.62 -5.59 19.15
CA SER A 102 9.07 -5.61 19.04
C SER A 102 9.68 -6.77 19.82
N GLN A 103 10.74 -7.36 19.27
CA GLN A 103 11.61 -8.31 19.99
C GLN A 103 12.54 -7.62 21.00
N TYR A 104 12.51 -6.29 21.07
CA TYR A 104 13.39 -5.48 21.92
C TYR A 104 12.65 -4.92 23.14
N HIS A 105 13.38 -4.69 24.22
CA HIS A 105 12.93 -3.89 25.35
C HIS A 105 13.01 -2.40 24.99
N VAL A 106 11.85 -1.75 24.83
CA VAL A 106 11.77 -0.35 24.39
C VAL A 106 11.57 0.58 25.59
N ALA A 107 12.42 1.60 25.73
CA ALA A 107 12.23 2.65 26.72
C ALA A 107 11.13 3.62 26.26
N LEU A 108 10.08 3.77 27.07
CA LEU A 108 8.96 4.67 26.79
C LEU A 108 9.11 6.04 27.46
N ASN A 109 10.30 6.37 27.98
CA ASN A 109 10.57 7.68 28.54
C ASN A 109 10.45 8.76 27.45
N PRO A 110 9.79 9.91 27.68
CA PRO A 110 9.72 10.99 26.71
C PRO A 110 11.08 11.51 26.22
N ALA A 111 12.15 11.35 27.00
CA ALA A 111 13.52 11.66 26.56
C ALA A 111 14.04 10.72 25.45
N ASN A 112 13.46 9.53 25.33
CA ASN A 112 13.78 8.55 24.30
C ASN A 112 13.00 8.75 22.99
N LEU A 113 11.91 9.51 23.04
CA LEU A 113 10.99 9.68 21.92
C LEU A 113 11.26 10.99 21.20
N TRP A 114 11.15 10.92 19.88
CA TRP A 114 11.33 12.03 18.96
C TRP A 114 10.12 12.14 18.05
N TYR A 115 9.71 13.36 17.75
CA TYR A 115 8.57 13.57 16.87
C TYR A 115 8.82 14.65 15.84
N TYR A 116 8.18 14.47 14.68
CA TYR A 116 7.89 15.56 13.76
C TYR A 116 6.37 15.76 13.76
N PRO A 117 5.85 16.99 13.74
CA PRO A 117 4.47 17.26 14.13
C PRO A 117 3.41 16.35 13.50
N MET A 118 2.42 16.03 14.33
CA MET A 118 1.16 15.31 14.06
C MET A 118 1.21 13.77 14.10
N GLN A 119 2.07 13.06 13.37
CA GLN A 119 1.96 11.58 13.27
C GLN A 119 3.28 10.81 13.08
N HIS A 120 4.44 11.47 13.16
CA HIS A 120 5.71 10.76 13.05
C HIS A 120 6.40 10.73 14.40
N VAL A 121 6.47 9.54 14.99
CA VAL A 121 7.11 9.29 16.27
C VAL A 121 8.17 8.21 16.10
N TRP A 122 9.37 8.49 16.61
CA TRP A 122 10.49 7.57 16.63
C TRP A 122 11.00 7.33 18.05
N TYR A 123 11.49 6.12 18.31
CA TYR A 123 12.18 5.74 19.54
C TYR A 123 13.68 5.60 19.25
N ALA A 124 14.54 6.17 20.10
CA ALA A 124 15.98 6.06 19.92
C ALA A 124 16.53 4.76 20.52
N TYR A 125 16.45 4.63 21.84
CA TYR A 125 16.91 3.50 22.63
C TYR A 125 15.94 2.33 22.60
N ARG A 126 16.51 1.16 22.33
CA ARG A 126 15.92 -0.17 22.47
C ARG A 126 17.04 -1.13 22.88
N ALA A 127 16.70 -2.09 23.71
CA ALA A 127 17.65 -3.05 24.27
C ALA A 127 17.32 -4.48 23.83
N ASN A 128 18.35 -5.26 23.53
CA ASN A 128 18.24 -6.72 23.55
C ASN A 128 18.60 -7.24 24.97
N GLU A 129 18.64 -8.55 25.15
CA GLU A 129 18.95 -9.19 26.44
C GLU A 129 20.37 -8.90 26.98
N LEU A 130 21.27 -8.37 26.14
CA LEU A 130 22.65 -8.06 26.49
C LEU A 130 22.83 -6.62 27.01
N MET A 131 21.77 -5.81 26.96
CA MET A 131 21.78 -4.38 27.28
C MET A 131 20.94 -4.07 28.52
N PRO A 132 21.20 -2.96 29.22
CA PRO A 132 20.34 -2.56 30.33
C PRO A 132 18.95 -2.13 29.84
N TYR A 133 17.92 -2.52 30.57
CA TYR A 133 16.55 -2.08 30.35
C TYR A 133 15.82 -1.93 31.70
N ASP A 134 14.75 -1.13 31.72
CA ASP A 134 13.91 -1.01 32.91
C ASP A 134 12.95 -2.20 33.00
N ASP A 135 13.11 -3.02 34.03
CA ASP A 135 12.22 -4.13 34.39
C ASP A 135 11.38 -3.83 35.63
N LYS A 136 11.54 -2.64 36.25
CA LYS A 136 10.86 -2.26 37.49
C LYS A 136 9.40 -1.90 37.27
N HIS A 137 9.06 -1.40 36.08
CA HIS A 137 7.70 -0.97 35.74
C HIS A 137 7.12 -1.82 34.61
N SER A 138 5.84 -2.19 34.74
CA SER A 138 5.11 -2.88 33.68
C SER A 138 4.92 -1.98 32.45
N ASN A 139 4.77 -2.60 31.28
CA ASN A 139 4.51 -1.88 30.04
C ASN A 139 3.24 -1.01 30.12
N LEU A 140 2.22 -1.45 30.85
CA LEU A 140 1.02 -0.66 31.11
C LEU A 140 1.34 0.61 31.91
N ALA A 141 2.13 0.50 32.99
CA ALA A 141 2.52 1.65 33.80
C ALA A 141 3.33 2.65 32.97
N LYS A 142 4.28 2.16 32.16
CA LYS A 142 5.10 2.97 31.26
C LYS A 142 4.25 3.71 30.22
N TYR A 143 3.30 3.03 29.57
CA TYR A 143 2.41 3.70 28.62
C TYR A 143 1.49 4.70 29.28
N LYS A 144 0.87 4.38 30.43
CA LYS A 144 0.06 5.34 31.18
C LYS A 144 0.83 6.62 31.48
N ALA A 145 2.04 6.48 32.01
CA ALA A 145 2.90 7.61 32.34
C ALA A 145 3.26 8.43 31.10
N LEU A 146 3.59 7.78 29.98
CA LEU A 146 3.90 8.46 28.72
C LEU A 146 2.69 9.21 28.16
N ILE A 147 1.52 8.59 28.12
CA ILE A 147 0.30 9.23 27.60
C ILE A 147 -0.13 10.39 28.49
N LEU A 148 -0.11 10.23 29.80
CA LEU A 148 -0.42 11.31 30.74
C LEU A 148 0.62 12.45 30.64
N PHE A 149 1.91 12.13 30.42
CA PHE A 149 2.92 13.15 30.12
C PHE A 149 2.56 13.91 28.84
N CYS A 150 2.22 13.22 27.75
CA CYS A 150 1.83 13.87 26.50
C CYS A 150 0.67 14.83 26.72
N LEU A 151 -0.37 14.41 27.44
CA LEU A 151 -1.60 15.18 27.61
C LEU A 151 -1.48 16.33 28.62
N THR A 152 -0.62 16.21 29.63
CA THR A 152 -0.57 17.16 30.77
C THR A 152 0.76 17.87 30.95
N GLY A 153 1.85 17.31 30.44
CA GLY A 153 3.21 17.74 30.75
C GLY A 153 3.71 17.37 32.15
N THR A 154 2.91 16.62 32.92
CA THR A 154 3.36 16.12 34.24
C THR A 154 4.56 15.19 34.05
N PRO A 155 5.65 15.33 34.82
CA PRO A 155 6.86 14.54 34.63
C PRO A 155 6.61 13.03 34.62
N TYR A 156 7.17 12.35 33.63
CA TYR A 156 7.01 10.91 33.39
C TYR A 156 7.35 10.07 34.63
N GLU A 157 8.45 10.38 35.29
CA GLU A 157 8.95 9.64 36.45
C GLU A 157 7.99 9.71 37.65
N ARG A 158 7.30 10.85 37.81
CA ARG A 158 6.25 11.02 38.83
C ARG A 158 5.02 10.19 38.48
N LEU A 159 4.63 10.19 37.20
CA LEU A 159 3.48 9.44 36.71
C LEU A 159 3.68 7.92 36.71
N LEU A 160 4.91 7.44 36.59
CA LEU A 160 5.25 6.03 36.77
C LEU A 160 4.90 5.55 38.18
N SER A 161 5.19 6.38 39.19
CA SER A 161 4.92 6.07 40.59
C SER A 161 3.45 6.30 40.96
N ASN A 162 2.86 7.38 40.45
CA ASN A 162 1.49 7.77 40.76
C ASN A 162 0.81 8.46 39.56
N PRO A 163 0.09 7.69 38.71
CA PRO A 163 -0.62 8.25 37.55
C PRO A 163 -1.66 9.32 37.90
N GLN A 164 -2.18 9.33 39.13
CA GLN A 164 -3.19 10.30 39.57
C GLN A 164 -2.63 11.73 39.68
N GLU A 165 -1.30 11.89 39.73
CA GLU A 165 -0.68 13.22 39.75
C GLU A 165 -0.98 14.05 38.50
N ALA A 166 -1.32 13.41 37.37
CA ALA A 166 -1.79 14.08 36.17
C ALA A 166 -3.06 14.93 36.41
N LEU A 167 -3.87 14.56 37.40
CA LEU A 167 -5.14 15.21 37.71
C LEU A 167 -4.98 16.43 38.62
N ALA A 168 -3.82 16.62 39.26
CA ALA A 168 -3.61 17.65 40.28
C ALA A 168 -3.79 19.08 39.75
N LYS A 169 -3.53 19.31 38.46
CA LYS A 169 -3.71 20.62 37.79
C LYS A 169 -4.91 20.66 36.84
N HIS A 170 -5.45 19.50 36.47
CA HIS A 170 -6.47 19.34 35.43
C HIS A 170 -7.40 18.16 35.79
N PRO A 171 -8.38 18.33 36.69
CA PRO A 171 -9.37 17.29 36.94
C PRO A 171 -10.21 17.10 35.68
N ASP A 172 -10.06 15.92 35.07
CA ASP A 172 -10.59 15.60 33.75
C ASP A 172 -10.94 14.11 33.74
N ASP A 173 -12.22 13.79 33.52
CA ASP A 173 -12.74 12.42 33.52
C ASP A 173 -12.00 11.53 32.50
N TYR A 174 -11.52 12.13 31.42
CA TYR A 174 -10.74 11.44 30.40
C TYR A 174 -9.34 11.07 30.93
N LEU A 175 -8.64 12.02 31.55
CA LEU A 175 -7.35 11.74 32.19
C LEU A 175 -7.50 10.71 33.32
N GLN A 176 -8.65 10.70 34.00
CA GLN A 176 -8.97 9.71 35.01
C GLN A 176 -9.13 8.31 34.40
N GLN A 177 -9.76 8.17 33.23
CA GLN A 177 -9.85 6.90 32.50
C GLN A 177 -8.46 6.39 32.08
N VAL A 178 -7.60 7.27 31.55
CA VAL A 178 -6.21 6.91 31.21
C VAL A 178 -5.46 6.41 32.46
N ALA A 179 -5.57 7.12 33.58
CA ALA A 179 -4.92 6.74 34.83
C ALA A 179 -5.45 5.41 35.40
N LYS A 180 -6.75 5.12 35.23
CA LYS A 180 -7.42 3.93 35.76
C LYS A 180 -7.34 2.69 34.87
N ALA A 181 -7.03 2.82 33.58
CA ALA A 181 -7.02 1.72 32.62
C ALA A 181 -6.30 0.46 33.14
N THR A 182 -6.94 -0.70 33.18
CA THR A 182 -6.39 -1.91 33.80
C THR A 182 -5.58 -2.78 32.85
N SER A 183 -5.65 -2.49 31.54
CA SER A 183 -4.92 -3.22 30.50
C SER A 183 -4.46 -2.29 29.37
N LEU A 184 -3.51 -2.78 28.55
CA LEU A 184 -3.06 -2.04 27.35
C LEU A 184 -4.17 -1.86 26.31
N ASN A 185 -5.06 -2.85 26.18
CA ASN A 185 -6.21 -2.76 25.28
C ASN A 185 -7.19 -1.69 25.76
N GLU A 186 -7.53 -1.68 27.05
CA GLU A 186 -8.39 -0.64 27.63
C GLU A 186 -7.75 0.75 27.48
N LEU A 187 -6.46 0.87 27.75
CA LEU A 187 -5.72 2.12 27.56
C LEU A 187 -5.77 2.59 26.09
N ARG A 188 -5.62 1.66 25.14
CA ARG A 188 -5.72 1.96 23.70
C ARG A 188 -7.12 2.43 23.32
N GLU A 189 -8.18 1.79 23.79
CA GLU A 189 -9.56 2.21 23.53
C GLU A 189 -9.83 3.61 24.10
N VAL A 190 -9.39 3.86 25.34
CA VAL A 190 -9.47 5.19 25.96
C VAL A 190 -8.71 6.22 25.09
N VAL A 191 -7.49 5.92 24.65
CA VAL A 191 -6.68 6.81 23.80
C VAL A 191 -7.28 7.03 22.40
N ASN A 192 -7.97 6.03 21.84
CA ASN A 192 -8.64 6.18 20.56
C ASN A 192 -9.84 7.16 20.62
N GLY A 193 -10.49 7.29 21.79
CA GLY A 193 -11.57 8.25 22.04
C GLY A 193 -11.13 9.71 22.21
N ILE A 194 -9.83 10.03 22.12
CA ILE A 194 -9.31 11.41 22.32
C ILE A 194 -9.86 12.41 21.28
N GLU A 195 -10.19 11.96 20.07
CA GLU A 195 -10.67 12.84 18.99
C GLU A 195 -12.01 13.51 19.32
N ASP A 196 -12.88 12.84 20.06
CA ASP A 196 -14.17 13.39 20.51
C ASP A 196 -14.01 14.41 21.64
N PHE A 197 -12.94 14.29 22.45
CA PHE A 197 -12.72 15.06 23.66
C PHE A 197 -12.02 16.41 23.43
N VAL A 198 -10.97 16.44 22.59
CA VAL A 198 -10.27 17.70 22.26
C VAL A 198 -11.18 18.64 21.46
N SER A 199 -12.14 18.07 20.72
CA SER A 199 -13.12 18.79 19.91
C SER A 199 -14.22 19.50 20.71
N TYR A 200 -14.45 19.15 21.99
CA TYR A 200 -15.59 19.67 22.77
C TYR A 200 -15.18 20.76 23.78
N HIS A 201 -14.06 20.57 24.49
CA HIS A 201 -13.70 21.42 25.63
C HIS A 201 -12.87 22.68 25.28
N GLU A 202 -12.18 22.68 24.13
CA GLU A 202 -11.45 23.87 23.64
C GLU A 202 -12.40 24.92 23.03
N TRP A 203 -13.59 24.51 22.55
CA TRP A 203 -14.52 25.41 21.87
C TRP A 203 -15.34 26.28 22.84
N GLN A 204 -15.66 25.81 24.05
CA GLN A 204 -16.31 26.64 25.08
C GLN A 204 -15.38 27.71 25.67
N ALA A 205 -14.08 27.44 25.81
CA ALA A 205 -13.10 28.40 26.35
C ALA A 205 -12.75 29.49 25.32
N VAL A 206 -12.72 29.13 24.02
CA VAL A 206 -12.57 30.09 22.93
C VAL A 206 -13.84 30.95 22.76
N GLU A 207 -15.04 30.40 22.93
CA GLU A 207 -16.31 31.17 22.89
C GLU A 207 -16.44 32.19 24.04
N THR A 208 -15.99 31.85 25.25
CA THR A 208 -16.04 32.76 26.40
C THR A 208 -14.95 33.84 26.36
N ALA A 209 -13.77 33.54 25.84
CA ALA A 209 -12.75 34.56 25.54
C ALA A 209 -13.22 35.51 24.41
N GLN A 210 -13.98 35.01 23.44
CA GLN A 210 -14.58 35.82 22.38
C GLN A 210 -15.76 36.69 22.86
N GLN A 211 -16.51 36.30 23.90
CA GLN A 211 -17.63 37.12 24.42
C GLN A 211 -17.19 38.49 24.96
N LYS A 212 -16.01 38.62 25.59
CA LYS A 212 -15.51 39.94 26.03
C LYS A 212 -15.05 40.85 24.88
N THR A 213 -14.82 40.27 23.71
CA THR A 213 -14.36 40.98 22.50
C THR A 213 -15.52 41.24 21.51
N LYS A 214 -16.69 40.63 21.76
CA LYS A 214 -17.92 40.64 20.92
C LYS A 214 -18.74 41.94 20.95
N GLN A 215 -18.38 42.98 21.72
CA GLN A 215 -19.12 44.25 21.70
C GLN A 215 -18.87 45.13 20.45
N ARG A 216 -17.90 44.80 19.59
CA ARG A 216 -17.47 45.72 18.51
C ARG A 216 -17.77 45.33 17.07
N LEU A 217 -18.20 44.10 16.77
CA LEU A 217 -18.34 43.67 15.38
C LEU A 217 -19.67 42.92 15.19
N TRP A 218 -20.75 43.65 15.41
CA TRP A 218 -22.07 43.33 14.90
C TRP A 218 -22.09 43.71 13.42
N LEU A 219 -22.08 42.72 12.53
CA LEU A 219 -22.84 42.66 11.26
C LEU A 219 -22.14 41.72 10.26
N SER A 220 -22.96 40.83 9.71
CA SER A 220 -22.77 40.00 8.52
C SER A 220 -22.21 38.58 8.67
N MET A 221 -23.16 37.67 8.44
CA MET A 221 -23.08 36.31 7.90
C MET A 221 -23.10 35.15 8.88
N ALA A 222 -24.32 34.62 8.94
CA ALA A 222 -24.73 33.37 9.52
C ALA A 222 -24.07 32.15 8.88
N GLY A 223 -23.95 31.09 9.68
CA GLY A 223 -24.28 29.76 9.21
C GLY A 223 -23.13 28.78 9.01
N VAL A 224 -23.02 27.87 10.00
CA VAL A 224 -22.71 26.44 9.85
C VAL A 224 -21.24 26.03 9.73
N ALA A 225 -20.77 25.49 10.87
CA ALA A 225 -20.09 24.21 11.09
C ALA A 225 -18.91 23.77 10.19
N ILE A 226 -17.93 23.20 10.91
CA ILE A 226 -16.78 22.41 10.44
C ILE A 226 -15.67 23.28 9.85
N VAL A 227 -14.53 23.37 10.57
CA VAL A 227 -13.14 23.27 10.03
C VAL A 227 -12.15 23.66 11.14
N ALA A 228 -11.45 22.66 11.69
CA ALA A 228 -10.22 22.82 12.48
C ALA A 228 -8.98 22.72 11.59
N VAL A 229 -8.87 23.58 10.56
CA VAL A 229 -7.70 23.61 9.63
C VAL A 229 -7.07 25.00 9.48
N LEU A 230 -7.61 26.06 10.09
CA LEU A 230 -7.04 27.42 9.95
C LEU A 230 -6.24 27.87 11.17
N ALA A 231 -5.25 27.08 11.58
CA ALA A 231 -4.12 27.59 12.36
C ALA A 231 -2.97 28.04 11.43
N VAL A 232 -3.30 28.75 10.34
CA VAL A 232 -2.31 29.48 9.53
C VAL A 232 -2.63 30.95 9.67
N GLY A 233 -2.21 31.49 10.80
CA GLY A 233 -2.24 32.91 11.08
C GLY A 233 -1.16 33.21 12.10
N LEU A 234 0.11 32.97 11.73
CA LEU A 234 1.36 33.57 12.27
C LEU A 234 2.60 32.69 11.93
N VAL A 235 2.90 32.45 10.65
CA VAL A 235 4.22 31.92 10.24
C VAL A 235 4.70 32.62 8.96
N HIS A 236 6.00 32.93 8.90
CA HIS A 236 6.64 33.75 7.86
C HIS A 236 6.38 33.28 6.41
N LYS A 237 6.35 34.26 5.50
CA LYS A 237 5.96 34.17 4.07
C LYS A 237 6.84 33.25 3.20
N SER A 238 8.01 32.83 3.68
CA SER A 238 8.91 31.89 2.98
C SER A 238 8.46 30.44 3.08
N ASP A 239 7.69 30.08 4.12
CA ASP A 239 7.38 28.69 4.43
C ASP A 239 5.99 28.27 3.89
N GLU A 240 5.19 29.24 3.43
CA GLU A 240 3.80 29.08 3.02
C GLU A 240 3.62 28.05 1.89
N ARG A 241 4.55 27.98 0.94
CA ARG A 241 4.51 27.00 -0.16
C ARG A 241 4.89 25.58 0.29
N GLN A 242 5.82 25.45 1.24
CA GLN A 242 6.21 24.15 1.80
C GLN A 242 5.09 23.60 2.71
N TYR A 243 4.49 24.45 3.55
CA TYR A 243 3.36 24.06 4.40
C TYR A 243 2.09 23.74 3.61
N GLN A 244 1.79 24.43 2.51
CA GLN A 244 0.67 24.06 1.64
C GLN A 244 0.89 22.70 0.98
N SER A 245 2.10 22.37 0.53
CA SER A 245 2.39 21.03 -0.02
C SER A 245 2.30 19.92 1.04
N LEU A 246 2.73 20.20 2.27
CA LEU A 246 2.70 19.25 3.40
C LEU A 246 1.27 19.05 3.92
N ALA A 247 0.49 20.12 4.03
CA ALA A 247 -0.93 20.06 4.39
C ALA A 247 -1.75 19.32 3.33
N ASN A 248 -1.48 19.54 2.03
CA ASN A 248 -2.16 18.82 0.95
C ASN A 248 -1.78 17.33 0.91
N GLN A 249 -0.51 16.98 1.20
CA GLN A 249 -0.07 15.59 1.30
C GLN A 249 -0.66 14.89 2.52
N ASN A 250 -0.69 15.54 3.69
CA ASN A 250 -1.25 14.98 4.92
C ASN A 250 -2.79 14.93 4.89
N GLN A 251 -3.47 15.91 4.29
CA GLN A 251 -4.92 15.88 4.11
C GLN A 251 -5.35 14.72 3.22
N ALA A 252 -4.60 14.42 2.15
CA ALA A 252 -4.84 13.25 1.34
C ALA A 252 -4.65 11.95 2.15
N GLN A 253 -3.62 11.83 2.98
CA GLN A 253 -3.40 10.63 3.80
C GLN A 253 -4.46 10.47 4.91
N VAL A 254 -4.86 11.55 5.57
CA VAL A 254 -5.91 11.56 6.59
C VAL A 254 -7.27 11.22 5.98
N MET A 255 -7.61 11.77 4.81
CA MET A 255 -8.84 11.40 4.11
C MET A 255 -8.81 9.92 3.69
N ARG A 256 -7.65 9.38 3.29
CA ARG A 256 -7.51 7.95 2.99
C ARG A 256 -7.72 7.06 4.22
N LEU A 257 -7.16 7.44 5.36
CA LEU A 257 -7.35 6.73 6.63
C LEU A 257 -8.81 6.80 7.10
N LYS A 258 -9.44 7.97 7.02
CA LYS A 258 -10.85 8.17 7.38
C LYS A 258 -11.80 7.26 6.59
N TYR A 259 -11.56 7.13 5.29
CA TYR A 259 -12.42 6.38 4.40
C TYR A 259 -11.94 4.94 4.18
N SER A 260 -10.77 4.51 4.68
CA SER A 260 -10.22 3.17 4.40
C SER A 260 -11.15 2.05 4.87
N GLY A 261 -11.68 2.16 6.09
CA GLY A 261 -12.66 1.23 6.63
C GLY A 261 -13.96 1.21 5.83
N GLN A 262 -14.46 2.37 5.41
CA GLN A 262 -15.69 2.50 4.62
C GLN A 262 -15.52 1.91 3.21
N ILE A 263 -14.38 2.19 2.56
CA ILE A 263 -14.03 1.63 1.26
C ILE A 263 -13.94 0.10 1.37
N GLN A 264 -13.23 -0.43 2.37
CA GLN A 264 -13.08 -1.87 2.54
C GLN A 264 -14.43 -2.56 2.80
N THR A 265 -15.27 -1.99 3.68
CA THR A 265 -16.61 -2.50 3.92
C THR A 265 -17.46 -2.45 2.67
N ALA A 266 -17.47 -1.33 1.93
CA ALA A 266 -18.23 -1.21 0.69
C ALA A 266 -17.76 -2.19 -0.40
N LEU A 267 -16.45 -2.46 -0.49
CA LEU A 267 -15.90 -3.47 -1.40
C LEU A 267 -16.33 -4.89 -0.99
N ASN A 268 -16.24 -5.22 0.30
CA ASN A 268 -16.65 -6.52 0.84
C ASN A 268 -18.16 -6.77 0.68
N ASP A 269 -18.97 -5.73 0.88
CA ASP A 269 -20.42 -5.75 0.71
C ASP A 269 -20.87 -5.66 -0.77
N HIS A 270 -19.93 -5.62 -1.73
CA HIS A 270 -20.20 -5.46 -3.16
C HIS A 270 -20.95 -4.16 -3.52
N LYS A 271 -20.85 -3.13 -2.68
CA LYS A 271 -21.45 -1.79 -2.87
C LYS A 271 -20.52 -0.90 -3.70
N TRP A 272 -20.36 -1.24 -4.97
CA TRP A 272 -19.34 -0.63 -5.86
C TRP A 272 -19.46 0.89 -6.04
N SER A 273 -20.71 1.40 -6.13
CA SER A 273 -20.97 2.84 -6.27
C SER A 273 -20.58 3.61 -5.01
N GLU A 274 -20.79 3.03 -3.83
CA GLU A 274 -20.37 3.61 -2.55
C GLU A 274 -18.85 3.58 -2.41
N ALA A 275 -18.22 2.44 -2.71
CA ALA A 275 -16.76 2.31 -2.73
C ALA A 275 -16.12 3.36 -3.66
N GLN A 276 -16.71 3.60 -4.84
CA GLN A 276 -16.24 4.66 -5.75
C GLN A 276 -16.38 6.06 -5.13
N LYS A 277 -17.52 6.37 -4.51
CA LYS A 277 -17.76 7.67 -3.86
C LYS A 277 -16.76 7.90 -2.72
N ASP A 278 -16.52 6.89 -1.90
CA ASP A 278 -15.62 7.01 -0.76
C ASP A 278 -14.15 7.05 -1.20
N MET A 279 -13.75 6.33 -2.25
CA MET A 279 -12.43 6.49 -2.87
C MET A 279 -12.22 7.90 -3.45
N LYS A 280 -13.25 8.51 -4.05
CA LYS A 280 -13.18 9.91 -4.52
C LYS A 280 -13.03 10.89 -3.36
N ARG A 281 -13.81 10.71 -2.28
CA ARG A 281 -13.70 11.51 -1.05
C ARG A 281 -12.32 11.37 -0.41
N ALA A 282 -11.77 10.15 -0.43
CA ALA A 282 -10.42 9.82 0.01
C ALA A 282 -9.29 10.36 -0.89
N GLY A 283 -9.60 11.04 -2.00
CA GLY A 283 -8.59 11.58 -2.90
C GLY A 283 -7.75 10.50 -3.59
N TYR A 284 -8.33 9.33 -3.89
CA TYR A 284 -7.65 8.32 -4.71
C TYR A 284 -7.61 8.81 -6.17
N PRO A 285 -6.44 8.80 -6.84
CA PRO A 285 -6.39 9.09 -8.26
C PRO A 285 -7.18 8.05 -9.05
N SER A 286 -7.75 8.45 -10.18
CA SER A 286 -8.58 7.59 -11.04
C SER A 286 -7.88 6.27 -11.41
N THR A 287 -6.57 6.30 -11.65
CA THR A 287 -5.76 5.10 -11.94
C THR A 287 -5.71 4.10 -10.79
N LYS A 288 -5.70 4.56 -9.54
CA LYS A 288 -5.80 3.69 -8.36
C LYS A 288 -7.21 3.14 -8.19
N GLN A 289 -8.24 3.97 -8.37
CA GLN A 289 -9.64 3.52 -8.33
C GLN A 289 -9.90 2.41 -9.36
N VAL A 290 -9.41 2.59 -10.60
CA VAL A 290 -9.45 1.56 -11.65
C VAL A 290 -8.76 0.28 -11.19
N SER A 291 -7.56 0.38 -10.62
CA SER A 291 -6.79 -0.80 -10.20
C SER A 291 -7.50 -1.57 -9.07
N VAL A 292 -8.14 -0.88 -8.12
CA VAL A 292 -8.98 -1.51 -7.08
C VAL A 292 -10.14 -2.27 -7.72
N PHE A 293 -10.90 -1.65 -8.63
CA PHE A 293 -12.01 -2.35 -9.29
C PHE A 293 -11.53 -3.55 -10.11
N LEU A 294 -10.37 -3.47 -10.76
CA LEU A 294 -9.79 -4.61 -11.48
C LEU A 294 -9.39 -5.76 -10.56
N GLN A 295 -8.88 -5.50 -9.35
CA GLN A 295 -8.59 -6.54 -8.35
C GLN A 295 -9.86 -7.32 -7.96
N HIS A 296 -11.02 -6.66 -7.96
CA HIS A 296 -12.32 -7.27 -7.71
C HIS A 296 -13.07 -7.71 -8.98
N ARG A 297 -12.38 -7.77 -10.14
CA ARG A 297 -12.96 -8.12 -11.45
C ARG A 297 -14.17 -7.27 -11.87
N GLN A 298 -14.26 -6.03 -11.37
CA GLN A 298 -15.34 -5.09 -11.66
C GLN A 298 -15.00 -4.19 -12.86
N TYR A 299 -14.96 -4.78 -14.06
CA TYR A 299 -14.52 -4.09 -15.28
C TYR A 299 -15.36 -2.88 -15.67
N GLN A 300 -16.69 -3.00 -15.60
CA GLN A 300 -17.61 -1.90 -15.93
C GLN A 300 -17.39 -0.70 -14.99
N GLN A 301 -17.14 -0.95 -13.70
CA GLN A 301 -16.87 0.13 -12.74
C GLN A 301 -15.52 0.80 -12.98
N ALA A 302 -14.50 0.04 -13.38
CA ALA A 302 -13.23 0.59 -13.83
C ALA A 302 -13.42 1.53 -15.05
N LEU A 303 -14.22 1.14 -16.05
CA LEU A 303 -14.50 1.98 -17.22
C LEU A 303 -15.33 3.23 -16.88
N ASN A 304 -16.26 3.12 -15.93
CA ASN A 304 -17.04 4.26 -15.44
C ASN A 304 -16.15 5.31 -14.75
N VAL A 305 -15.14 4.85 -14.01
CA VAL A 305 -14.13 5.73 -13.39
C VAL A 305 -13.33 6.46 -14.47
N ASP A 306 -12.63 5.71 -15.32
CA ASP A 306 -11.74 6.28 -16.33
C ASP A 306 -11.74 5.45 -17.63
N PRO A 307 -12.50 5.88 -18.67
CA PRO A 307 -12.55 5.17 -19.95
C PRO A 307 -11.24 5.23 -20.73
N SER A 308 -10.28 6.09 -20.36
CA SER A 308 -8.95 6.09 -20.99
C SER A 308 -8.14 4.83 -20.67
N GLN A 309 -8.52 4.10 -19.62
CA GLN A 309 -7.89 2.86 -19.21
C GLN A 309 -8.45 1.62 -19.93
N LEU A 310 -9.27 1.77 -20.98
CA LEU A 310 -9.93 0.67 -21.69
C LEU A 310 -8.99 -0.50 -22.02
N ASN A 311 -7.82 -0.24 -22.63
CA ASN A 311 -6.84 -1.31 -22.93
C ASN A 311 -6.42 -2.08 -21.67
N LYS A 312 -6.16 -1.38 -20.56
CA LYS A 312 -5.78 -2.00 -19.29
C LYS A 312 -6.90 -2.88 -18.74
N VAL A 313 -8.14 -2.41 -18.83
CA VAL A 313 -9.34 -3.16 -18.39
C VAL A 313 -9.53 -4.41 -19.24
N VAL A 314 -9.44 -4.30 -20.57
CA VAL A 314 -9.52 -5.45 -21.49
C VAL A 314 -8.40 -6.45 -21.21
N ASN A 315 -7.14 -6.00 -21.11
CA ASN A 315 -6.02 -6.88 -20.83
C ASN A 315 -6.22 -7.67 -19.52
N ALA A 316 -6.74 -7.02 -18.48
CA ALA A 316 -7.07 -7.68 -17.22
C ALA A 316 -8.19 -8.73 -17.38
N ALA A 317 -9.25 -8.44 -18.14
CA ALA A 317 -10.32 -9.41 -18.40
C ALA A 317 -9.81 -10.65 -19.15
N TYR A 318 -8.94 -10.47 -20.16
CA TYR A 318 -8.32 -11.59 -20.87
C TYR A 318 -7.39 -12.42 -19.96
N ALA A 319 -6.59 -11.76 -19.12
CA ALA A 319 -5.73 -12.45 -18.15
C ALA A 319 -6.52 -13.29 -17.13
N ASN A 320 -7.71 -12.81 -16.74
CA ASN A 320 -8.61 -13.48 -15.81
C ASN A 320 -9.60 -14.46 -16.46
N GLN A 321 -9.53 -14.66 -17.78
CA GLN A 321 -10.48 -15.46 -18.57
C GLN A 321 -11.94 -14.97 -18.53
N ASP A 322 -12.14 -13.66 -18.28
CA ASP A 322 -13.45 -13.00 -18.23
C ASP A 322 -13.75 -12.21 -19.53
N ASN A 323 -13.03 -12.49 -20.61
CA ASN A 323 -13.09 -11.70 -21.86
C ASN A 323 -14.45 -11.72 -22.55
N SER A 324 -15.29 -12.74 -22.34
CA SER A 324 -16.66 -12.77 -22.86
C SER A 324 -17.50 -11.57 -22.41
N GLN A 325 -17.23 -11.03 -21.21
CA GLN A 325 -17.97 -9.90 -20.65
C GLN A 325 -17.78 -8.59 -21.43
N VAL A 326 -16.71 -8.48 -22.23
CA VAL A 326 -16.42 -7.28 -23.04
C VAL A 326 -17.58 -6.93 -23.97
N ALA A 327 -18.32 -7.95 -24.46
CA ALA A 327 -19.49 -7.79 -25.31
C ALA A 327 -20.55 -6.86 -24.69
N ASP A 328 -20.68 -6.87 -23.36
CA ASP A 328 -21.73 -6.14 -22.63
C ASP A 328 -21.27 -4.77 -22.11
N TRP A 329 -19.97 -4.48 -22.17
CA TRP A 329 -19.43 -3.25 -21.59
C TRP A 329 -19.96 -1.99 -22.27
N GLN A 330 -20.09 -0.92 -21.50
CA GLN A 330 -20.50 0.39 -21.97
C GLN A 330 -19.49 1.44 -21.50
N LEU A 331 -19.29 2.48 -22.31
CA LEU A 331 -18.49 3.64 -21.88
C LEU A 331 -19.39 4.77 -21.40
N PRO A 332 -18.97 5.53 -20.38
CA PRO A 332 -19.70 6.71 -19.94
C PRO A 332 -19.75 7.75 -21.07
N THR A 333 -20.75 8.64 -21.02
CA THR A 333 -20.99 9.68 -22.06
C THR A 333 -19.77 10.57 -22.34
N LYS A 334 -18.92 10.79 -21.33
CA LYS A 334 -17.66 11.54 -21.41
C LYS A 334 -16.56 10.87 -22.25
N ALA A 335 -16.74 9.63 -22.70
CA ALA A 335 -15.75 8.91 -23.49
C ALA A 335 -15.61 9.51 -24.89
N THR A 336 -14.37 9.61 -25.35
CA THR A 336 -14.01 10.10 -26.69
C THR A 336 -14.44 9.13 -27.78
N SER A 337 -14.61 9.60 -29.02
CA SER A 337 -14.91 8.73 -30.17
C SER A 337 -13.87 7.63 -30.34
N LYS A 338 -12.58 7.96 -30.19
CA LYS A 338 -11.49 6.97 -30.24
C LYS A 338 -11.66 5.82 -29.23
N GLN A 339 -12.08 6.13 -28.00
CA GLN A 339 -12.34 5.11 -26.98
C GLN A 339 -13.56 4.24 -27.33
N LYS A 340 -14.60 4.85 -27.90
CA LYS A 340 -15.80 4.13 -28.37
C LYS A 340 -15.49 3.20 -29.53
N ASP A 341 -14.72 3.67 -30.52
CA ASP A 341 -14.27 2.88 -31.66
C ASP A 341 -13.39 1.70 -31.20
N GLN A 342 -12.51 1.96 -30.23
CA GLN A 342 -11.69 0.92 -29.63
C GLN A 342 -12.56 -0.13 -28.91
N LEU A 343 -13.55 0.27 -28.10
CA LEU A 343 -14.44 -0.72 -27.45
C LEU A 343 -15.24 -1.50 -28.50
N LYS A 344 -15.70 -0.85 -29.58
CA LYS A 344 -16.39 -1.53 -30.68
C LYS A 344 -15.51 -2.61 -31.30
N LEU A 345 -14.23 -2.32 -31.53
CA LEU A 345 -13.28 -3.31 -32.03
C LEU A 345 -13.08 -4.47 -31.04
N GLU A 346 -12.93 -4.19 -29.75
CA GLU A 346 -12.78 -5.25 -28.73
C GLU A 346 -14.03 -6.14 -28.64
N LYS A 347 -15.23 -5.57 -28.78
CA LYS A 347 -16.47 -6.35 -28.89
C LYS A 347 -16.50 -7.22 -30.14
N ALA A 348 -16.03 -6.70 -31.28
CA ALA A 348 -15.93 -7.47 -32.51
C ALA A 348 -14.95 -8.65 -32.40
N ILE A 349 -13.87 -8.49 -31.64
CA ILE A 349 -12.93 -9.59 -31.36
C ILE A 349 -13.63 -10.71 -30.59
N VAL A 350 -14.35 -10.37 -29.52
CA VAL A 350 -15.02 -11.36 -28.66
C VAL A 350 -16.20 -12.03 -29.35
N ASN A 351 -16.96 -11.29 -30.16
CA ASN A 351 -18.10 -11.81 -30.91
C ASN A 351 -17.71 -12.43 -32.26
N TYR A 352 -16.43 -12.42 -32.60
CA TYR A 352 -15.92 -12.88 -33.88
C TYR A 352 -16.59 -12.24 -35.11
N ASP A 353 -16.78 -10.92 -35.08
CA ASP A 353 -17.31 -10.14 -36.21
C ASP A 353 -16.19 -9.88 -37.24
N THR A 354 -15.97 -10.86 -38.12
CA THR A 354 -14.92 -10.84 -39.16
C THR A 354 -14.98 -9.62 -40.06
N ASN A 355 -16.17 -9.07 -40.34
CA ASN A 355 -16.31 -7.85 -41.14
C ASN A 355 -15.66 -6.66 -40.43
N THR A 356 -15.98 -6.46 -39.16
CA THR A 356 -15.37 -5.37 -38.37
C THR A 356 -13.87 -5.60 -38.18
N LEU A 357 -13.44 -6.84 -37.90
CA LEU A 357 -12.03 -7.19 -37.71
C LEU A 357 -11.20 -6.87 -38.96
N ASN A 358 -11.65 -7.33 -40.13
CA ASN A 358 -10.95 -7.11 -41.40
C ASN A 358 -10.90 -5.64 -41.79
N ASN A 359 -12.01 -4.91 -41.61
CA ASN A 359 -12.07 -3.48 -41.92
C ASN A 359 -11.18 -2.62 -41.01
N GLN A 360 -11.02 -3.00 -39.74
CA GLN A 360 -10.23 -2.25 -38.76
C GLN A 360 -8.78 -2.70 -38.68
N LEU A 361 -8.45 -3.88 -39.23
CA LEU A 361 -7.11 -4.46 -39.11
C LEU A 361 -6.04 -3.51 -39.65
N SER A 362 -6.24 -2.87 -40.80
CA SER A 362 -5.27 -1.95 -41.43
C SER A 362 -4.98 -0.70 -40.59
N PHE A 363 -5.94 -0.22 -39.80
CA PHE A 363 -5.81 0.96 -38.95
C PHE A 363 -5.34 0.65 -37.52
N THR A 364 -5.41 -0.62 -37.11
CA THR A 364 -5.02 -1.03 -35.75
C THR A 364 -3.50 -1.03 -35.61
N THR A 365 -2.98 -0.28 -34.64
CA THR A 365 -1.53 -0.17 -34.33
C THR A 365 -1.17 -0.64 -32.94
N ASN A 366 -2.16 -0.91 -32.09
CA ASN A 366 -1.92 -1.42 -30.74
C ASN A 366 -1.57 -2.92 -30.80
N ALA A 367 -0.41 -3.28 -30.25
CA ALA A 367 0.10 -4.65 -30.30
C ALA A 367 -0.75 -5.67 -29.52
N ASP A 368 -1.37 -5.27 -28.40
CA ASP A 368 -2.26 -6.15 -27.63
C ASP A 368 -3.54 -6.46 -28.40
N VAL A 369 -4.12 -5.43 -29.02
CA VAL A 369 -5.31 -5.57 -29.85
C VAL A 369 -5.02 -6.47 -31.04
N LEU A 370 -3.92 -6.22 -31.76
CA LEU A 370 -3.49 -7.07 -32.88
C LEU A 370 -3.29 -8.52 -32.44
N LEU A 371 -2.64 -8.76 -31.30
CA LEU A 371 -2.48 -10.13 -30.78
C LEU A 371 -3.84 -10.80 -30.52
N ARG A 372 -4.78 -10.08 -29.90
CA ARG A 372 -6.14 -10.59 -29.66
C ARG A 372 -6.91 -10.90 -30.95
N ILE A 373 -6.81 -10.04 -31.96
CA ILE A 373 -7.43 -10.28 -33.28
C ILE A 373 -6.87 -11.58 -33.87
N GLY A 374 -5.54 -11.74 -33.88
CA GLY A 374 -4.89 -12.95 -34.42
C GLY A 374 -5.27 -14.22 -33.66
N GLN A 375 -5.41 -14.13 -32.33
CA GLN A 375 -5.90 -15.22 -31.50
C GLN A 375 -7.37 -15.56 -31.77
N ALA A 376 -8.23 -14.55 -32.02
CA ALA A 376 -9.62 -14.77 -32.35
C ALA A 376 -9.79 -15.49 -33.69
N PHE A 377 -9.04 -15.09 -34.73
CA PHE A 377 -8.99 -15.82 -36.01
C PHE A 377 -8.53 -17.26 -35.82
N LEU A 378 -7.46 -17.47 -35.05
CA LEU A 378 -6.94 -18.81 -34.80
C LEU A 378 -7.94 -19.70 -34.05
N ALA A 379 -8.65 -19.16 -33.07
CA ALA A 379 -9.68 -19.89 -32.32
C ALA A 379 -10.85 -20.37 -33.20
N HIS A 380 -11.07 -19.72 -34.35
CA HIS A 380 -12.09 -20.08 -35.34
C HIS A 380 -11.52 -20.77 -36.59
N ASN A 381 -10.25 -21.21 -36.54
CA ASN A 381 -9.53 -21.88 -37.63
C ASN A 381 -9.26 -21.01 -38.88
N ASP A 382 -9.39 -19.68 -38.79
CA ASP A 382 -9.09 -18.75 -39.89
C ASP A 382 -7.59 -18.42 -39.93
N THR A 383 -6.80 -19.44 -40.27
CA THR A 383 -5.33 -19.41 -40.23
C THR A 383 -4.72 -18.37 -41.18
N GLN A 384 -5.35 -18.10 -42.33
CA GLN A 384 -4.89 -17.10 -43.30
C GLN A 384 -4.96 -15.68 -42.73
N ASP A 385 -6.08 -15.31 -42.12
CA ASP A 385 -6.24 -14.00 -41.51
C ASP A 385 -5.36 -13.87 -40.26
N ALA A 386 -5.24 -14.92 -39.45
CA ALA A 386 -4.29 -14.95 -38.34
C ALA A 386 -2.83 -14.74 -38.79
N GLN A 387 -2.41 -15.32 -39.92
CA GLN A 387 -1.08 -15.12 -40.51
C GLN A 387 -0.88 -13.68 -41.03
N THR A 388 -1.94 -13.08 -41.58
CA THR A 388 -1.94 -11.66 -41.97
C THR A 388 -1.73 -10.76 -40.76
N VAL A 389 -2.45 -11.02 -39.67
CA VAL A 389 -2.28 -10.30 -38.40
C VAL A 389 -0.87 -10.52 -37.83
N GLN A 390 -0.34 -11.74 -37.88
CA GLN A 390 1.02 -12.06 -37.42
C GLN A 390 2.08 -11.26 -38.17
N THR A 391 1.95 -11.14 -39.49
CA THR A 391 2.85 -10.35 -40.34
C THR A 391 2.80 -8.87 -39.97
N LYS A 392 1.59 -8.32 -39.80
CA LYS A 392 1.41 -6.94 -39.35
C LYS A 392 1.98 -6.71 -37.95
N LEU A 393 1.70 -7.61 -37.01
CA LEU A 393 2.20 -7.55 -35.64
C LEU A 393 3.73 -7.61 -35.60
N ALA A 394 4.39 -8.30 -36.53
CA ALA A 394 5.85 -8.31 -36.61
C ALA A 394 6.45 -6.92 -36.87
N GLY A 395 5.73 -6.07 -37.62
CA GLY A 395 6.10 -4.66 -37.83
C GLY A 395 5.83 -3.74 -36.64
N VAL A 396 5.06 -4.19 -35.64
CA VAL A 396 4.67 -3.40 -34.46
C VAL A 396 5.37 -3.88 -33.19
N ASN A 397 5.43 -5.19 -32.95
CA ASN A 397 5.98 -5.81 -31.76
C ASN A 397 6.48 -7.24 -32.06
N SER A 398 7.80 -7.39 -32.19
CA SER A 398 8.44 -8.66 -32.56
C SER A 398 8.15 -9.82 -31.56
N PRO A 399 8.22 -9.63 -30.22
CA PRO A 399 7.89 -10.69 -29.27
C PRO A 399 6.46 -11.24 -29.43
N LYS A 400 5.45 -10.37 -29.51
CA LYS A 400 4.04 -10.78 -29.67
C LYS A 400 3.80 -11.45 -31.02
N ALA A 401 4.48 -11.00 -32.07
CA ALA A 401 4.43 -11.66 -33.38
C ALA A 401 5.04 -13.06 -33.38
N LYS A 402 6.15 -13.27 -32.65
CA LYS A 402 6.76 -14.60 -32.46
C LYS A 402 5.83 -15.51 -31.67
N TYR A 403 5.15 -14.97 -30.66
CA TYR A 403 4.14 -15.73 -29.91
C TYR A 403 2.94 -16.14 -30.77
N LEU A 404 2.36 -15.21 -31.55
CA LEU A 404 1.27 -15.57 -32.47
C LEU A 404 1.72 -16.59 -33.53
N LYS A 405 2.97 -16.48 -34.03
CA LYS A 405 3.55 -17.48 -34.94
C LYS A 405 3.65 -18.86 -34.28
N ALA A 406 4.09 -18.94 -33.03
CA ALA A 406 4.15 -20.20 -32.30
C ALA A 406 2.75 -20.81 -32.10
N LEU A 407 1.73 -19.97 -31.82
CA LEU A 407 0.34 -20.42 -31.73
C LEU A 407 -0.17 -20.99 -33.06
N LEU A 408 0.17 -20.36 -34.19
CA LEU A 408 -0.16 -20.87 -35.53
C LEU A 408 0.48 -22.24 -35.80
N SER A 409 1.77 -22.40 -35.48
CA SER A 409 2.47 -23.68 -35.60
C SER A 409 1.85 -24.77 -34.71
N LEU A 410 1.47 -24.43 -33.47
CA LEU A 410 0.77 -25.36 -32.60
C LEU A 410 -0.60 -25.78 -33.15
N ASN A 411 -1.34 -24.85 -33.77
CA ASN A 411 -2.63 -25.18 -34.39
C ASN A 411 -2.47 -26.12 -35.59
N ALA A 412 -1.45 -25.90 -36.43
CA ALA A 412 -1.12 -26.80 -37.53
C ALA A 412 -0.76 -28.21 -37.03
N ALA A 413 0.10 -28.32 -36.01
CA ALA A 413 0.47 -29.61 -35.41
C ALA A 413 -0.73 -30.33 -34.76
N LYS A 414 -1.68 -29.59 -34.16
CA LYS A 414 -2.95 -30.17 -33.66
C LYS A 414 -3.77 -30.78 -34.79
N ASN A 415 -3.86 -30.11 -35.94
CA ASN A 415 -4.56 -30.64 -37.11
C ASN A 415 -3.87 -31.88 -37.67
N GLU A 416 -2.53 -31.90 -37.72
CA GLU A 416 -1.76 -33.09 -38.13
C GLU A 416 -2.00 -34.29 -37.21
N VAL A 417 -2.08 -34.08 -35.90
CA VAL A 417 -2.45 -35.15 -34.95
C VAL A 417 -3.86 -35.66 -35.21
N SER A 418 -4.82 -34.75 -35.46
CA SER A 418 -6.19 -35.12 -35.79
C SER A 418 -6.26 -35.95 -37.08
N ASP A 419 -5.53 -35.55 -38.12
CA ASP A 419 -5.46 -36.26 -39.40
C ASP A 419 -4.76 -37.62 -39.28
N ALA A 420 -3.66 -37.70 -38.51
CA ALA A 420 -2.96 -38.96 -38.24
C ALA A 420 -3.83 -39.93 -37.43
N GLN A 421 -4.59 -39.43 -36.45
CA GLN A 421 -5.55 -40.25 -35.71
C GLN A 421 -6.64 -40.79 -36.63
N LYS A 422 -7.19 -39.96 -37.51
CA LYS A 422 -8.18 -40.41 -38.49
C LYS A 422 -7.63 -41.49 -39.42
N LYS A 423 -6.39 -41.34 -39.90
CA LYS A 423 -5.70 -42.36 -40.71
C LYS A 423 -5.54 -43.68 -39.97
N LEU A 424 -5.19 -43.64 -38.68
CA LEU A 424 -5.09 -44.82 -37.84
C LEU A 424 -6.46 -45.51 -37.67
N ASP A 425 -7.51 -44.73 -37.40
CA ASP A 425 -8.86 -45.26 -37.28
C ASP A 425 -9.34 -45.91 -38.57
N ASP A 426 -9.05 -45.30 -39.72
CA ASP A 426 -9.39 -45.85 -41.04
C ASP A 426 -8.58 -47.10 -41.36
N ALA A 427 -7.28 -47.15 -41.01
CA ALA A 427 -6.46 -48.36 -41.15
C ALA A 427 -6.98 -49.52 -40.29
N ASN A 428 -7.45 -49.24 -39.07
CA ASN A 428 -8.00 -50.25 -38.17
C ASN A 428 -9.32 -50.87 -38.69
N LYS A 429 -10.11 -50.09 -39.43
CA LYS A 429 -11.38 -50.53 -40.06
C LYS A 429 -11.19 -51.41 -41.29
N ILE A 430 -9.98 -51.50 -41.86
CA ILE A 430 -9.70 -52.38 -43.00
C ILE A 430 -10.01 -53.83 -42.61
N ASP A 431 -10.74 -54.53 -43.47
CA ASP A 431 -10.98 -55.96 -43.35
C ASP A 431 -9.69 -56.72 -43.69
N GLY A 432 -9.04 -57.31 -42.69
CA GLY A 432 -7.77 -58.03 -42.85
C GLY A 432 -7.86 -59.26 -43.75
N SER A 433 -9.07 -59.77 -44.01
CA SER A 433 -9.28 -60.84 -44.98
C SER A 433 -9.22 -60.35 -46.44
N LYS A 434 -9.37 -59.05 -46.66
CA LYS A 434 -9.38 -58.39 -47.98
C LYS A 434 -8.09 -57.62 -48.29
N ASP A 435 -7.25 -57.36 -47.29
CA ASP A 435 -5.98 -56.66 -47.45
C ASP A 435 -4.89 -57.28 -46.56
N LYS A 436 -3.96 -57.99 -47.19
CA LYS A 436 -2.85 -58.67 -46.52
C LYS A 436 -1.82 -57.72 -45.91
N ASP A 437 -1.82 -56.44 -46.29
CA ASP A 437 -0.91 -55.42 -45.78
C ASP A 437 -1.54 -54.56 -44.66
N LYS A 438 -2.73 -54.93 -44.15
CA LYS A 438 -3.40 -54.22 -43.06
C LYS A 438 -2.47 -53.90 -41.90
N ASP A 439 -1.76 -54.89 -41.37
CA ASP A 439 -0.94 -54.71 -40.17
C ASP A 439 0.20 -53.69 -40.41
N LYS A 440 0.82 -53.73 -41.60
CA LYS A 440 1.81 -52.72 -42.00
C LYS A 440 1.22 -51.31 -42.08
N LYS A 441 -0.01 -51.18 -42.60
CA LYS A 441 -0.72 -49.89 -42.68
C LYS A 441 -1.06 -49.36 -41.28
N VAL A 442 -1.49 -50.23 -40.36
CA VAL A 442 -1.76 -49.88 -38.96
C VAL A 442 -0.47 -49.44 -38.27
N ASP A 443 0.63 -50.17 -38.43
CA ASP A 443 1.91 -49.83 -37.80
C ASP A 443 2.50 -48.54 -38.35
N SER A 444 2.40 -48.31 -39.67
CA SER A 444 2.76 -47.02 -40.27
C SER A 444 1.93 -45.88 -39.69
N ALA A 445 0.59 -46.04 -39.60
CA ALA A 445 -0.29 -45.01 -39.06
C ALA A 445 -0.04 -44.73 -37.56
N LYS A 446 0.33 -45.76 -36.77
CA LYS A 446 0.79 -45.58 -35.37
C LYS A 446 2.07 -44.76 -35.30
N SER A 447 3.03 -45.03 -36.20
CA SER A 447 4.27 -44.27 -36.27
C SER A 447 4.02 -42.81 -36.64
N ASP A 448 3.16 -42.56 -37.63
CA ASP A 448 2.78 -41.22 -38.06
C ASP A 448 2.10 -40.43 -36.93
N LEU A 449 1.16 -41.07 -36.21
CA LEU A 449 0.51 -40.47 -35.05
C LEU A 449 1.52 -40.11 -33.95
N LYS A 450 2.46 -41.02 -33.65
CA LYS A 450 3.51 -40.77 -32.66
C LYS A 450 4.40 -39.58 -33.05
N ASN A 451 4.76 -39.47 -34.33
CA ASN A 451 5.54 -38.35 -34.84
C ASN A 451 4.76 -37.04 -34.73
N ALA A 452 3.49 -37.01 -35.16
CA ALA A 452 2.63 -35.83 -35.05
C ALA A 452 2.46 -35.38 -33.58
N GLN A 453 2.30 -36.32 -32.63
CA GLN A 453 2.23 -36.01 -31.20
C GLN A 453 3.54 -35.42 -30.66
N SER A 454 4.69 -35.89 -31.15
CA SER A 454 6.00 -35.33 -30.83
C SER A 454 6.13 -33.89 -31.34
N ASP A 455 5.70 -33.64 -32.57
CA ASP A 455 5.74 -32.30 -33.19
C ASP A 455 4.79 -31.33 -32.50
N GLN A 456 3.58 -31.77 -32.13
CA GLN A 456 2.65 -31.02 -31.30
C GLN A 456 3.28 -30.63 -29.95
N SER A 457 3.99 -31.58 -29.31
CA SER A 457 4.69 -31.34 -28.04
C SER A 457 5.83 -30.33 -28.19
N ALA A 458 6.57 -30.40 -29.30
CA ALA A 458 7.63 -29.44 -29.62
C ALA A 458 7.05 -28.04 -29.90
N ALA A 459 5.94 -27.94 -30.64
CA ALA A 459 5.24 -26.69 -30.90
C ALA A 459 4.68 -26.07 -29.61
N GLN A 460 4.14 -26.89 -28.69
CA GLN A 460 3.68 -26.41 -27.39
C GLN A 460 4.83 -25.80 -26.58
N LYS A 461 6.02 -26.44 -26.56
CA LYS A 461 7.21 -25.86 -25.91
C LYS A 461 7.60 -24.52 -26.50
N GLN A 462 7.49 -24.34 -27.82
CA GLN A 462 7.74 -23.05 -28.47
C GLN A 462 6.73 -21.98 -28.05
N VAL A 463 5.45 -22.33 -27.92
CA VAL A 463 4.41 -21.45 -27.40
C VAL A 463 4.74 -21.01 -25.98
N ASP A 464 5.10 -21.94 -25.10
CA ASP A 464 5.42 -21.63 -23.70
C ASP A 464 6.64 -20.69 -23.60
N GLN A 465 7.70 -20.98 -24.36
CA GLN A 465 8.89 -20.13 -24.44
C GLN A 465 8.59 -18.73 -24.98
N ALA A 466 7.75 -18.64 -26.01
CA ALA A 466 7.37 -17.36 -26.60
C ALA A 466 6.44 -16.56 -25.67
N LYS A 467 5.54 -17.23 -24.94
CA LYS A 467 4.62 -16.62 -23.97
C LYS A 467 5.38 -15.91 -22.85
N HIS A 468 6.45 -16.51 -22.33
CA HIS A 468 7.30 -15.87 -21.32
C HIS A 468 7.92 -14.55 -21.79
N LYS A 469 8.17 -14.40 -23.09
CA LYS A 469 8.75 -13.17 -23.68
C LYS A 469 7.71 -12.10 -24.01
N VAL A 470 6.43 -12.38 -23.78
CA VAL A 470 5.32 -11.45 -23.99
C VAL A 470 4.92 -10.74 -22.68
N GLY A 471 5.42 -11.20 -21.52
CA GLY A 471 5.09 -10.66 -20.19
C GLY A 471 6.28 -10.01 -19.47
N ASP A 472 6.42 -8.70 -19.69
CA ASP A 472 6.55 -7.63 -18.67
C ASP A 472 5.66 -6.46 -19.13
#